data_AF-A0A377K0H1-F1
#
_entry.id   AF-A0A377K0H1-F1
#
_cell.length_a   1.000
_cell.length_b   1.000
_cell.length_c   1.000
_cell.angle_alpha   90.00
_cell.angle_beta   90.00
_cell.angle_gamma   90.00
#
_symmetry.space_group_name_H-M   'P 1'
#
loop_
_entity.id
_entity.type
_entity.pdbx_description
1 polymer ?
#
loop_
_entity_poly.entity_id
_entity_poly.type
_entity_poly.pdbx_seq_one_letter_code
_entity_poly.pdbx_strand_id
1 'polypeptide(L)'
;METAKLRRLLYEAAWSYRTPAKVGAWLIYYRPDSVTQYSKDIAWKAQQRLCSRYRSLTAKGKKSQVAITAVARELTGFMWDIALAAQSSFSQQKQN
;
A
#
# COMPACT_ATOMS: atom_id res chain seq x y z
N MET A 1 -3.03 -18.79 -15.29
CA MET A 1 -4.28 -18.46 -14.55
C MET A 1 -4.05 -17.58 -13.32
N GLU A 2 -2.86 -17.60 -12.71
CA GLU A 2 -2.55 -16.93 -11.43
C GLU A 2 -2.42 -15.40 -11.53
N THR A 3 -1.81 -14.89 -12.61
CA THR A 3 -1.56 -13.46 -12.83
C THR A 3 -2.84 -12.63 -12.98
N ALA A 4 -3.90 -13.20 -13.56
CA ALA A 4 -5.18 -12.52 -13.72
C ALA A 4 -5.88 -12.28 -12.37
N LYS A 5 -5.73 -13.21 -11.41
CA LYS A 5 -6.27 -13.08 -10.05
C LYS A 5 -5.53 -12.01 -9.26
N LEU A 6 -4.20 -11.99 -9.34
CA LEU A 6 -3.38 -10.97 -8.67
C LEU A 6 -3.70 -9.57 -9.18
N ARG A 7 -3.80 -9.39 -10.50
CA ARG A 7 -4.14 -8.10 -11.10
C ARG A 7 -5.52 -7.62 -10.64
N ARG A 8 -6.52 -8.51 -10.60
CA ARG A 8 -7.85 -8.17 -10.09
C ARG A 8 -7.76 -7.75 -8.62
N LEU A 9 -7.08 -8.53 -7.78
CA LEU A 9 -6.91 -8.23 -6.36
C LEU A 9 -6.25 -6.85 -6.14
N LEU A 10 -5.19 -6.53 -6.87
CA LEU A 10 -4.53 -5.21 -6.79
C LEU A 10 -5.46 -4.06 -7.18
N TYR A 11 -6.30 -4.26 -8.20
CA TYR A 11 -7.30 -3.27 -8.59
C TYR A 11 -8.38 -3.08 -7.51
N GLU A 12 -8.89 -4.17 -6.95
CA GLU A 12 -9.88 -4.12 -5.86
C GLU A 12 -9.29 -3.41 -4.63
N ALA A 13 -8.05 -3.74 -4.25
CA ALA A 13 -7.34 -3.08 -3.16
C ALA A 13 -7.15 -1.59 -3.43
N ALA A 14 -6.81 -1.22 -4.68
CA ALA A 14 -6.58 0.17 -5.07
C ALA A 14 -7.80 1.08 -4.86
N TRP A 15 -9.03 0.54 -4.92
CA TRP A 15 -10.25 1.30 -4.64
C TRP A 15 -10.31 1.86 -3.22
N SER A 16 -9.65 1.20 -2.25
CA SER A 16 -9.62 1.68 -0.86
C SER A 16 -8.95 3.05 -0.73
N TYR A 17 -8.01 3.39 -1.61
CA TYR A 17 -7.26 4.66 -1.58
C TYR A 17 -8.02 5.85 -2.20
N ARG A 18 -9.28 5.67 -2.60
CA ARG A 18 -10.13 6.79 -3.03
C ARG A 18 -10.49 7.75 -1.89
N THR A 19 -10.45 7.23 -0.65
CA THR A 19 -10.79 7.98 0.56
C THR A 19 -9.54 8.64 1.15
N PRO A 20 -9.69 9.69 2.00
CA PRO A 20 -8.56 10.31 2.68
C PRO A 20 -7.75 9.30 3.51
N ALA A 21 -6.43 9.48 3.52
CA ALA A 21 -5.53 8.66 4.32
C ALA A 21 -5.84 8.83 5.81
N LYS A 22 -6.06 7.73 6.51
CA LYS A 22 -6.32 7.70 7.95
C LYS A 22 -5.85 6.39 8.57
N VAL A 23 -5.35 6.46 9.79
CA VAL A 23 -5.14 5.28 10.63
C VAL A 23 -6.45 5.03 11.38
N GLY A 24 -7.14 3.94 11.01
CA GLY A 24 -8.38 3.56 11.67
C GLY A 24 -8.15 2.76 12.95
N ALA A 25 -9.13 2.76 13.85
CA ALA A 25 -9.10 2.01 15.11
C ALA A 25 -8.73 0.53 14.90
N TRP A 26 -9.30 -0.13 13.88
CA TRP A 26 -8.99 -1.52 13.54
C TRP A 26 -7.49 -1.78 13.36
N LEU A 27 -6.78 -0.88 12.67
CA LEU A 27 -5.34 -1.03 12.44
C LEU A 27 -4.51 -0.79 13.72
N ILE A 28 -5.05 -0.07 14.69
CA ILE A 28 -4.41 0.13 16.00
C ILE A 28 -4.58 -1.13 16.86
N TYR A 29 -5.76 -1.76 16.81
CA TYR A 29 -6.07 -2.93 17.63
C TYR A 29 -5.51 -4.25 17.08
N TYR A 30 -5.48 -4.42 15.75
CA TYR A 30 -5.17 -5.72 15.12
C TYR A 30 -3.81 -5.77 14.42
N ARG A 31 -3.01 -4.70 14.47
CA ARG A 31 -1.66 -4.74 13.91
C ARG A 31 -0.77 -5.60 14.82
N PRO A 32 -0.07 -6.62 14.28
CA PRO A 32 0.87 -7.41 15.06
C PRO A 32 2.00 -6.56 15.64
N ASP A 33 2.45 -6.88 16.85
CA ASP A 33 3.56 -6.20 17.52
C ASP A 33 4.91 -6.42 16.82
N SER A 34 5.02 -7.51 16.04
CA SER A 34 6.20 -7.84 15.24
C SER A 34 6.44 -6.91 14.05
N VAL A 35 5.49 -6.00 13.74
CA VAL A 35 5.66 -5.02 12.67
C VAL A 35 6.64 -3.93 13.12
N THR A 36 7.78 -3.85 12.42
CA THR A 36 8.82 -2.85 12.70
C THR A 36 8.33 -1.42 12.43
N GLN A 37 8.89 -0.44 13.13
CA GLN A 37 8.56 0.97 12.90
C GLN A 37 8.85 1.40 11.46
N TYR A 38 9.97 0.95 10.91
CA TYR A 38 10.34 1.20 9.51
C TYR A 38 9.24 0.74 8.52
N SER A 39 8.67 -0.44 8.74
CA SER A 39 7.55 -0.94 7.91
C SER A 39 6.28 -0.08 8.07
N LYS A 40 6.01 0.42 9.28
CA LYS A 40 4.88 1.33 9.55
C LYS A 40 5.06 2.65 8.80
N ASP A 41 6.28 3.19 8.74
CA ASP A 41 6.59 4.44 8.05
C ASP A 41 6.42 4.31 6.53
N ILE A 42 6.89 3.20 5.94
CA ILE A 42 6.65 2.88 4.52
C ILE A 42 5.15 2.80 4.25
N ALA A 43 4.40 2.06 5.08
CA ALA A 43 2.96 1.92 4.92
C ALA A 43 2.21 3.26 5.01
N TRP A 44 2.63 4.15 5.93
CA TRP A 44 2.05 5.48 6.07
C TRP A 44 2.36 6.38 4.86
N LYS A 45 3.61 6.37 4.40
CA LYS A 45 4.03 7.08 3.18
C LYS A 45 3.25 6.59 1.97
N ALA A 46 3.04 5.28 1.85
CA ALA A 46 2.22 4.67 0.82
C ALA A 46 0.79 5.21 0.85
N GLN A 47 0.13 5.17 2.02
CA GLN A 47 -1.25 5.62 2.15
C GLN A 47 -1.42 7.08 1.74
N GLN A 48 -0.55 7.98 2.23
CA GLN A 48 -0.59 9.40 1.87
C GLN A 48 -0.38 9.61 0.36
N ARG A 49 0.62 8.93 -0.22
CA ARG A 49 0.96 9.04 -1.64
C ARG A 49 -0.19 8.56 -2.52
N LEU A 50 -0.72 7.36 -2.26
CA LEU A 50 -1.75 6.73 -3.08
C LEU A 50 -3.07 7.51 -3.04
N CYS A 51 -3.50 7.95 -1.85
CA CYS A 51 -4.69 8.80 -1.70
C CYS A 51 -4.52 10.17 -2.37
N SER A 52 -3.33 10.77 -2.31
CA SER A 52 -3.01 12.02 -3.01
C SER A 52 -3.00 11.82 -4.53
N ARG A 53 -2.44 10.70 -5.00
CA ARG A 53 -2.36 10.35 -6.42
C ARG A 53 -3.74 10.20 -7.04
N TYR A 54 -4.63 9.46 -6.37
CA TYR A 54 -6.02 9.33 -6.81
C TYR A 54 -6.69 10.70 -6.95
N ARG A 55 -6.68 11.51 -5.89
CA ARG A 55 -7.29 12.85 -5.88
C ARG A 55 -6.71 13.77 -6.95
N SER A 56 -5.40 13.73 -7.15
CA SER A 56 -4.72 14.56 -8.16
C SER A 56 -5.11 14.18 -9.59
N LEU A 57 -5.32 12.89 -9.87
CA LEU A 57 -5.73 12.43 -11.20
C LEU A 57 -7.21 12.71 -11.46
N THR A 58 -8.08 12.51 -10.47
CA THR A 58 -9.50 12.82 -10.62
C THR A 58 -9.75 14.32 -10.69
N ALA A 59 -9.02 15.15 -9.94
CA ALA A 59 -9.07 16.61 -10.04
C ALA A 59 -8.66 17.13 -11.44
N LYS A 60 -7.81 16.38 -12.16
CA LYS A 60 -7.43 16.65 -13.55
C LYS A 60 -8.46 16.12 -14.58
N GLY A 61 -9.64 15.71 -14.14
CA GLY A 61 -10.72 15.18 -15.00
C GLY A 61 -10.46 13.77 -15.54
N LYS A 62 -9.48 13.03 -15.03
CA LYS A 62 -9.26 11.64 -15.46
C LYS A 62 -10.36 10.73 -14.91
N LYS A 63 -10.81 9.78 -15.73
CA LYS A 63 -11.75 8.73 -15.32
C LYS A 63 -11.20 7.98 -14.10
N SER A 64 -12.07 7.65 -13.14
CA SER A 64 -11.68 6.95 -11.92
C SER A 64 -10.93 5.65 -12.20
N GLN A 65 -11.31 4.89 -13.24
CA GLN A 65 -10.60 3.67 -13.64
C GLN A 65 -9.12 3.91 -14.01
N VAL A 66 -8.81 5.04 -14.66
CA VAL A 66 -7.43 5.42 -14.99
C VAL A 66 -6.66 5.77 -13.72
N ALA A 67 -7.29 6.50 -12.79
CA ALA A 67 -6.68 6.83 -11.51
C ALA A 67 -6.41 5.57 -10.67
N ILE A 68 -7.37 4.65 -10.59
CA ILE A 68 -7.22 3.36 -9.88
C ILE A 68 -6.12 2.51 -10.51
N THR A 69 -6.02 2.49 -11.84
CA THR A 69 -4.92 1.78 -12.53
C THR A 69 -3.55 2.32 -12.13
N ALA A 70 -3.40 3.64 -12.05
CA ALA A 70 -2.15 4.26 -11.62
C ALA A 70 -1.84 3.96 -10.15
N VAL A 71 -2.85 4.01 -9.28
CA VAL A 71 -2.75 3.65 -7.86
C VAL A 71 -2.33 2.20 -7.68
N ALA A 72 -2.93 1.25 -8.42
CA ALA A 72 -2.58 -0.17 -8.34
C ALA A 72 -1.11 -0.43 -8.72
N ARG A 73 -0.59 0.29 -9.72
CA ARG A 73 0.83 0.21 -10.12
C ARG A 73 1.76 0.76 -9.05
N GLU A 74 1.43 1.90 -8.46
CA GLU A 74 2.22 2.48 -7.35
C GLU A 74 2.15 1.59 -6.09
N LEU A 75 1.00 0.96 -5.82
CA LEU A 75 0.80 0.03 -4.71
C LEU A 75 1.76 -1.16 -4.77
N THR A 76 1.96 -1.76 -5.95
CA THR A 76 2.91 -2.87 -6.11
C THR A 76 4.33 -2.46 -5.72
N GLY A 77 4.74 -1.23 -6.02
CA GLY A 77 6.05 -0.70 -5.59
C GLY A 77 6.18 -0.61 -4.07
N PHE A 78 5.14 -0.14 -3.38
CA PHE A 78 5.14 -0.10 -1.91
C PHE A 78 5.10 -1.49 -1.27
N MET A 79 4.38 -2.44 -1.87
CA MET A 79 4.41 -3.84 -1.42
C MET A 79 5.82 -4.42 -1.51
N TRP A 80 6.56 -4.10 -2.58
CA TRP A 80 7.96 -4.52 -2.74
C TRP A 80 8.87 -3.89 -1.69
N ASP A 81 8.73 -2.59 -1.42
CA ASP A 81 9.51 -1.87 -0.41
C ASP A 81 9.30 -2.48 1.00
N ILE A 82 8.05 -2.81 1.35
CA ILE A 82 7.73 -3.52 2.61
C ILE A 82 8.32 -4.94 2.61
N ALA A 83 8.27 -5.67 1.50
CA ALA A 83 8.83 -7.01 1.42
C ALA A 83 10.35 -7.01 1.65
N LEU A 84 11.05 -6.02 1.09
CA LEU A 84 12.48 -5.81 1.34
C LEU A 84 12.74 -5.45 2.81
N ALA A 85 11.97 -4.51 3.37
CA ALA A 85 12.06 -4.13 4.78
C ALA A 85 11.90 -5.34 5.73
N ALA A 86 10.93 -6.21 5.43
CA ALA A 86 10.70 -7.43 6.20
C ALA A 86 11.87 -8.41 6.09
N GLN A 87 12.44 -8.58 4.89
CA GLN A 87 13.58 -9.48 4.66
C GLN A 87 14.86 -9.00 5.36
N SER A 88 15.12 -7.69 5.36
CA SER A 88 16.24 -7.09 6.11
C SER A 88 16.09 -7.29 7.62
N SER A 89 14.86 -7.14 8.15
CA SER A 89 14.56 -7.37 9.56
C SER A 89 14.80 -8.83 9.96
N PHE A 90 14.44 -9.78 9.09
CA PHE A 90 14.66 -11.21 9.31
C PHE A 90 16.15 -11.60 9.33
N SER A 91 16.96 -10.90 8.52
CA SER A 91 18.40 -11.15 8.43
C SER A 91 19.15 -10.70 9.70
N GLN A 92 18.70 -9.59 10.32
CA GLN A 92 19.25 -9.10 11.60
C GLN A 92 18.93 -10.03 12.77
N GLN A 93 17.79 -10.73 12.72
CA GLN A 93 17.36 -11.65 13.77
C GLN A 93 18.05 -13.02 13.73
N LYS A 94 18.67 -13.39 12.59
CA LYS A 94 19.41 -14.66 12.41
C LYS A 94 20.89 -14.56 12.80
N GLN A 95 21.41 -13.35 12.98
CA GLN A 95 22.82 -13.10 13.39
C GLN A 95 22.99 -12.90 14.90
N ASN A 96 21.90 -12.92 15.67
CA ASN A 96 21.88 -12.99 17.14
C ASN A 96 21.45 -14.39 17.58
#